data_AF-A0A3L7QRU2-F1
#
_entry.id   AF-A0A3L7QRU2-F1
#
_cell.length_a   1.000
_cell.length_b   1.000
_cell.length_c   1.000
_cell.angle_alpha   90.00
_cell.angle_beta   90.00
_cell.angle_gamma   90.00
#
_symmetry.space_group_name_H-M   'P 1'
#
loop_
_entity.id
_entity.type
_entity.pdbx_description
1 polymer ?
#
loop_
_entity_poly.entity_id
_entity_poly.type
_entity_poly.pdbx_seq_one_letter_code
_entity_poly.pdbx_strand_id
1 'polypeptide(L)'
;MYLKLCTFVILCFIFVSFSAQGQDAKKNKTPADRIDISKITSATITGKVASEPTEKSIIIQIQNPKANINLPANKGKNAPPVNDWKELEVPIKENTKFRFKEPIDAFDDKGNIKVYTPEDLKKLKGSNPNLPGYEAKPENIIPGHLVTISLAKQENKTFATMIMVTGKDGSPKPDNKPAPKKKN
;
A
#
# COMPACT_ATOMS: atom_id res chain seq x y z
N MET A 1 -16.74 56.34 -51.03
CA MET A 1 -16.83 57.06 -49.73
C MET A 1 -16.59 56.06 -48.62
N TYR A 2 -15.60 56.34 -47.77
CA TYR A 2 -15.39 55.69 -46.47
C TYR A 2 -16.66 55.78 -45.61
N LEU A 3 -16.96 54.79 -44.76
CA LEU A 3 -17.07 54.95 -43.30
C LEU A 3 -17.50 53.67 -42.54
N LYS A 4 -16.72 53.32 -41.49
CA LYS A 4 -17.04 52.56 -40.25
C LYS A 4 -17.48 51.09 -40.38
N LEU A 5 -16.69 50.08 -39.97
CA LEU A 5 -16.19 49.77 -38.62
C LEU A 5 -17.32 49.66 -37.57
N CYS A 6 -17.77 48.43 -37.30
CA CYS A 6 -18.02 47.90 -35.96
C CYS A 6 -18.59 46.47 -36.03
N THR A 7 -17.70 45.50 -35.89
CA THR A 7 -17.75 44.45 -34.88
C THR A 7 -19.13 44.15 -34.26
N PHE A 8 -19.72 43.00 -34.57
CA PHE A 8 -20.45 42.17 -33.59
C PHE A 8 -20.65 40.77 -34.20
N VAL A 9 -19.58 39.98 -34.21
CA VAL A 9 -19.69 38.53 -34.34
C VAL A 9 -20.25 38.03 -33.01
N ILE A 10 -21.58 37.92 -32.93
CA ILE A 10 -22.26 37.21 -31.85
C ILE A 10 -22.07 35.72 -32.15
N LEU A 11 -20.87 35.23 -31.81
CA LEU A 11 -20.58 33.80 -31.74
C LEU A 11 -21.37 33.26 -30.55
N CYS A 12 -22.28 32.33 -30.84
CA CYS A 12 -23.06 31.60 -29.85
C CYS A 12 -22.15 30.97 -28.79
N PHE A 13 -22.03 31.62 -27.63
CA PHE A 13 -21.65 30.93 -26.40
C PHE A 13 -22.79 30.00 -26.04
N ILE A 14 -22.67 28.76 -26.52
CA ILE A 14 -23.38 27.63 -25.97
C ILE A 14 -22.92 27.55 -24.51
N PHE A 15 -23.74 28.07 -23.59
CA PHE A 15 -23.70 27.69 -22.20
C PHE A 15 -23.97 26.19 -22.15
N VAL A 16 -22.91 25.40 -22.27
CA VAL A 16 -22.92 24.04 -21.74
C VAL A 16 -23.12 24.26 -20.25
N SER A 17 -24.33 23.97 -19.78
CA SER A 17 -24.62 23.83 -18.36
C SER A 17 -23.63 22.78 -17.83
N PHE A 18 -22.49 23.25 -17.34
CA PHE A 18 -21.72 22.51 -16.37
C PHE A 18 -22.67 22.37 -15.20
N SER A 19 -23.33 21.21 -15.11
CA SER A 19 -23.94 20.79 -13.86
C SER A 19 -22.82 20.83 -12.85
N ALA A 20 -22.79 21.91 -12.07
CA ALA A 20 -22.09 21.98 -10.82
C ALA A 20 -22.68 20.86 -9.95
N GLN A 21 -22.11 19.66 -10.09
CA GLN A 21 -22.13 18.71 -9.00
C GLN A 21 -21.39 19.41 -7.88
N GLY A 22 -22.18 19.95 -6.96
CA GLY A 22 -21.70 20.53 -5.72
C GLY A 22 -20.61 19.62 -5.18
N GLN A 23 -19.46 20.22 -4.92
CA GLN A 23 -18.54 19.67 -3.95
C GLN A 23 -19.21 19.83 -2.59
N ASP A 24 -20.23 19.00 -2.35
CA ASP A 24 -20.64 18.63 -1.02
C ASP A 24 -19.39 18.10 -0.36
N ALA A 25 -19.00 18.79 0.71
CA ALA A 25 -17.91 18.41 1.58
C ALA A 25 -17.89 16.89 1.72
N LYS A 26 -16.86 16.25 1.14
CA LYS A 26 -16.52 14.86 1.43
C LYS A 26 -16.15 14.80 2.90
N LYS A 27 -17.19 14.69 3.73
CA LYS A 27 -17.17 14.13 5.06
C LYS A 27 -16.33 12.87 4.93
N ASN A 28 -15.18 12.83 5.62
CA ASN A 28 -14.33 11.64 5.75
C ASN A 28 -15.21 10.50 6.27
N LYS A 29 -15.84 9.78 5.35
CA LYS A 29 -16.64 8.60 5.62
C LYS A 29 -15.67 7.45 5.40
N THR A 30 -15.12 6.93 6.50
CA THR A 30 -14.43 5.65 6.49
C THR A 30 -15.29 4.68 5.67
N PRO A 31 -14.78 4.09 4.57
CA PRO A 31 -15.58 3.16 3.77
C PRO A 31 -16.07 2.05 4.70
N ALA A 32 -17.39 1.88 4.79
CA ALA A 32 -18.04 1.06 5.82
C ALA A 32 -17.61 -0.43 5.82
N ASP A 33 -16.89 -0.87 4.78
CA ASP A 33 -16.40 -2.23 4.61
C ASP A 33 -14.96 -2.47 5.09
N ARG A 34 -14.25 -1.43 5.55
CA ARG A 34 -12.87 -1.61 6.07
C ARG A 34 -12.87 -2.31 7.42
N ILE A 35 -11.89 -3.19 7.60
CA ILE A 35 -11.62 -3.81 8.91
C ILE A 35 -11.18 -2.71 9.87
N ASP A 36 -11.79 -2.70 11.06
CA ASP A 36 -11.36 -1.85 12.16
C ASP A 36 -10.08 -2.41 12.78
N ILE A 37 -9.00 -1.63 12.73
CA ILE A 37 -7.69 -2.00 13.28
C ILE A 37 -7.73 -2.33 14.77
N SER A 38 -8.66 -1.76 15.53
CA SER A 38 -8.81 -2.05 16.97
C SER A 38 -9.15 -3.51 17.24
N LYS A 39 -9.76 -4.18 16.24
CA LYS A 39 -10.13 -5.61 16.30
C LYS A 39 -8.96 -6.53 15.99
N ILE A 40 -7.82 -6.00 15.53
CA ILE A 40 -6.62 -6.79 15.34
C ILE A 40 -5.90 -6.99 16.67
N THR A 41 -5.71 -8.25 17.04
CA THR A 41 -5.01 -8.66 18.25
C THR A 41 -3.55 -9.01 18.02
N SER A 42 -3.16 -9.32 16.77
CA SER A 42 -1.78 -9.65 16.44
C SER A 42 -0.86 -8.42 16.51
N ALA A 43 0.35 -8.62 17.01
CA ALA A 43 1.38 -7.59 17.02
C ALA A 43 1.93 -7.30 15.62
N THR A 44 1.72 -8.21 14.67
CA THR A 44 2.15 -8.07 13.28
C THR A 44 1.01 -8.43 12.33
N ILE A 45 0.92 -7.72 11.20
CA ILE A 45 -0.02 -8.00 10.11
C ILE A 45 0.76 -8.11 8.81
N THR A 46 0.42 -9.06 7.96
CA THR A 46 0.94 -9.11 6.59
C THR A 46 -0.19 -8.91 5.59
N GLY A 47 0.02 -8.06 4.61
CA GLY A 47 -0.99 -7.74 3.60
C GLY A 47 -0.40 -7.10 2.36
N LYS A 48 -1.21 -6.99 1.31
CA LYS A 48 -0.85 -6.34 0.06
C LYS A 48 -1.21 -4.87 0.13
N VAL A 49 -0.31 -3.97 -0.26
CA VAL A 49 -0.59 -2.53 -0.31
C VAL A 49 -1.69 -2.26 -1.34
N ALA A 50 -2.78 -1.64 -0.91
CA ALA A 50 -3.95 -1.35 -1.74
C ALA A 50 -3.80 -0.02 -2.51
N SER A 51 -3.18 0.96 -1.85
CA SER A 51 -2.95 2.31 -2.37
C SER A 51 -1.63 2.86 -1.84
N GLU A 52 -1.09 3.89 -2.49
CA GLU A 52 0.10 4.61 -2.00
C GLU A 52 -0.11 5.09 -0.55
N PRO A 53 0.88 4.92 0.34
CA PRO A 53 0.79 5.40 1.70
C PRO A 53 0.66 6.92 1.75
N THR A 54 -0.16 7.39 2.67
CA THR A 54 -0.22 8.81 3.04
C THR A 54 0.64 9.07 4.26
N GLU A 55 0.82 10.34 4.63
CA GLU A 55 1.51 10.71 5.88
C GLU A 55 0.82 10.15 7.13
N LYS A 56 -0.49 9.88 7.07
CA LYS A 56 -1.32 9.53 8.22
C LYS A 56 -1.70 8.06 8.27
N SER A 57 -1.75 7.37 7.13
CA SER A 57 -2.17 5.98 7.07
C SER A 57 -1.70 5.26 5.80
N ILE A 58 -1.61 3.93 5.90
CA ILE A 58 -1.44 3.00 4.77
C ILE A 58 -2.64 2.08 4.71
N ILE A 59 -3.13 1.80 3.50
CA ILE A 59 -4.24 0.87 3.29
C ILE A 59 -3.67 -0.44 2.74
N ILE A 60 -3.96 -1.54 3.43
CA ILE A 60 -3.54 -2.88 3.02
C ILE A 60 -4.75 -3.79 2.84
N GLN A 61 -4.65 -4.71 1.89
CA GLN A 61 -5.56 -5.83 1.71
C GLN A 61 -5.03 -7.01 2.52
N ILE A 62 -5.86 -7.51 3.43
CA ILE A 62 -5.59 -8.72 4.20
C ILE A 62 -6.68 -9.74 3.93
N GLN A 63 -6.32 -11.02 3.96
CA GLN A 63 -7.32 -12.08 4.01
C GLN A 63 -8.02 -12.00 5.35
N ASN A 64 -9.35 -11.98 5.35
CA ASN A 64 -10.13 -11.87 6.58
C ASN A 64 -9.78 -13.03 7.55
N PRO A 65 -9.19 -12.77 8.73
CA PRO A 65 -8.79 -13.83 9.67
C PRO A 65 -9.99 -14.53 10.32
N LYS A 66 -11.22 -14.04 10.10
CA LYS A 66 -12.49 -14.64 10.59
C LYS A 66 -13.30 -15.34 9.51
N ALA A 67 -12.72 -15.73 8.38
CA ALA A 67 -13.38 -16.70 7.50
C ALA A 67 -13.22 -18.12 8.08
N ASN A 68 -13.78 -18.37 9.27
CA ASN A 68 -14.07 -19.75 9.66
C ASN A 68 -15.31 -20.13 8.86
N ILE A 69 -15.08 -20.73 7.69
CA ILE A 69 -16.13 -21.28 6.83
C ILE A 69 -16.80 -22.47 7.52
N ASN A 70 -17.60 -22.22 8.56
CA ASN A 70 -18.69 -23.12 8.92
C ASN A 70 -19.81 -22.92 7.91
N LEU A 71 -19.58 -23.32 6.66
CA LEU A 71 -20.69 -23.51 5.73
C LEU A 71 -21.52 -24.68 6.31
N PRO A 72 -22.83 -24.52 6.56
CA PRO A 72 -23.69 -25.68 6.75
C PRO A 72 -23.53 -26.55 5.50
N ALA A 73 -23.28 -27.85 5.70
CA ALA A 73 -22.88 -28.83 4.68
C ALA A 73 -23.98 -29.15 3.64
N ASN A 74 -24.75 -28.17 3.19
CA ASN A 74 -25.84 -28.37 2.25
C ASN A 74 -26.16 -27.12 1.43
N LYS A 75 -25.41 -26.89 0.33
CA LYS A 75 -25.98 -26.51 -1.00
C LYS A 75 -24.89 -26.32 -2.07
N GLY A 76 -25.00 -27.05 -3.17
CA GLY A 76 -24.55 -26.65 -4.51
C GLY A 76 -23.04 -26.61 -4.78
N LYS A 77 -22.54 -27.52 -5.61
CA LYS A 77 -21.14 -27.68 -6.04
C LYS A 77 -20.56 -26.55 -6.92
N ASN A 78 -21.05 -25.31 -6.88
CA ASN A 78 -20.56 -24.21 -7.73
C ASN A 78 -20.63 -22.82 -7.05
N ALA A 79 -20.30 -22.70 -5.77
CA ALA A 79 -20.02 -21.38 -5.20
C ALA A 79 -18.58 -20.98 -5.59
N PRO A 80 -18.36 -19.87 -6.32
CA PRO A 80 -17.00 -19.39 -6.56
C PRO A 80 -16.33 -19.12 -5.21
N PRO A 81 -15.02 -19.40 -5.05
CA PRO A 81 -14.29 -19.03 -3.84
C PRO A 81 -14.47 -17.52 -3.65
N VAL A 82 -15.18 -17.13 -2.59
CA VAL A 82 -15.32 -15.73 -2.23
C VAL A 82 -13.92 -15.29 -1.78
N ASN A 83 -13.25 -14.54 -2.64
CA ASN A 83 -11.90 -14.05 -2.39
C ASN A 83 -12.03 -12.89 -1.38
N ASP A 84 -12.15 -13.23 -0.08
CA ASP A 84 -12.44 -12.30 1.03
C ASP A 84 -11.21 -11.44 1.41
N TRP A 85 -10.64 -10.75 0.42
CA TRP A 85 -9.70 -9.67 0.67
C TRP A 85 -10.47 -8.47 1.20
N LYS A 86 -10.10 -8.01 2.38
CA LYS A 86 -10.65 -6.79 2.97
C LYS A 86 -9.56 -5.77 3.17
N GLU A 87 -9.94 -4.51 2.95
CA GLU A 87 -9.07 -3.39 3.23
C GLU A 87 -9.01 -3.13 4.73
N LEU A 88 -7.81 -2.86 5.20
CA LEU A 88 -7.49 -2.40 6.54
C LEU A 88 -6.68 -1.12 6.41
N GLU A 89 -7.17 -0.05 7.02
CA GLU A 89 -6.44 1.20 7.13
C GLU A 89 -5.62 1.20 8.42
N VAL A 90 -4.31 1.35 8.28
CA VAL A 90 -3.36 1.34 9.39
C VAL A 90 -2.80 2.75 9.60
N PRO A 91 -3.03 3.37 10.76
CA PRO A 91 -2.47 4.67 11.09
C PRO A 91 -0.94 4.65 11.15
N ILE A 92 -0.32 5.70 10.60
CA ILE A 92 1.12 5.97 10.59
C ILE A 92 1.40 7.14 11.55
N LYS A 93 2.56 7.09 12.22
CA LYS A 93 3.11 8.19 12.99
C LYS A 93 4.42 8.64 12.36
N GLU A 94 4.87 9.84 12.70
CA GLU A 94 6.17 10.38 12.25
C GLU A 94 7.35 9.47 12.63
N ASN A 95 7.24 8.72 13.72
CA ASN A 95 8.28 7.80 14.16
C ASN A 95 8.22 6.40 13.52
N THR A 96 7.21 6.12 12.68
CA THR A 96 7.07 4.84 11.97
C THR A 96 8.27 4.59 11.06
N LYS A 97 8.83 3.39 11.14
CA LYS A 97 10.00 3.01 10.33
C LYS A 97 9.57 2.33 9.04
N PHE A 98 9.96 2.88 7.90
CA PHE A 98 9.70 2.29 6.59
C PHE A 98 10.95 1.54 6.12
N ARG A 99 10.79 0.27 5.76
CA ARG A 99 11.91 -0.61 5.42
C ARG A 99 11.60 -1.55 4.29
N PHE A 100 12.63 -1.98 3.56
CA PHE A 100 12.53 -3.04 2.58
C PHE A 100 13.39 -4.21 3.01
N LYS A 101 12.88 -5.44 2.87
CA LYS A 101 13.62 -6.65 3.21
C LYS A 101 14.87 -6.81 2.33
N GLU A 102 14.72 -6.54 1.04
CA GLU A 102 15.77 -6.53 0.02
C GLU A 102 16.06 -5.07 -0.36
N PRO A 103 17.30 -4.71 -0.72
CA PRO A 103 17.60 -3.35 -1.14
C PRO A 103 16.81 -3.02 -2.41
N ILE A 104 16.41 -1.76 -2.56
CA ILE A 104 15.68 -1.30 -3.75
C ILE A 104 16.64 -1.36 -4.94
N ASP A 105 16.17 -1.81 -6.10
CA ASP A 105 17.01 -1.81 -7.31
C ASP A 105 17.29 -0.36 -7.73
N ALA A 106 18.56 -0.06 -7.97
CA ALA A 106 19.00 1.21 -8.51
C ALA A 106 19.74 0.96 -9.83
N PHE A 107 19.85 1.97 -10.68
CA PHE A 107 20.68 1.92 -11.87
C PHE A 107 22.00 2.64 -11.62
N ASP A 108 23.09 2.13 -12.20
CA ASP A 108 24.37 2.82 -12.25
C ASP A 108 24.40 3.89 -13.36
N ASP A 109 25.48 4.66 -13.45
CA ASP A 109 25.64 5.73 -14.44
C ASP A 109 25.60 5.23 -15.90
N LYS A 110 25.70 3.92 -16.10
CA LYS A 110 25.65 3.25 -17.40
C LYS A 110 24.26 2.66 -17.69
N GLY A 111 23.29 2.85 -16.80
CA GLY A 111 21.93 2.31 -16.94
C GLY A 111 21.81 0.81 -16.62
N ASN A 112 22.82 0.19 -16.03
CA ASN A 112 22.74 -1.21 -15.58
C ASN A 112 22.19 -1.28 -14.15
N ILE A 113 21.58 -2.41 -13.79
CA ILE A 113 21.17 -2.66 -12.40
C ILE A 113 22.44 -2.60 -11.53
N LYS A 114 22.42 -1.69 -10.56
CA LYS A 114 23.49 -1.47 -9.60
C LYS A 114 23.66 -2.73 -8.75
N VAL A 115 24.86 -3.32 -8.83
CA VAL A 115 25.27 -4.37 -7.91
C VAL A 115 25.75 -3.72 -6.62
N TYR A 116 25.03 -3.96 -5.53
CA TYR A 116 25.39 -3.39 -4.24
C TYR A 116 26.63 -4.07 -3.64
N THR A 117 27.65 -3.26 -3.32
CA THR A 117 28.81 -3.73 -2.57
C THR A 117 28.45 -3.92 -1.09
N PRO A 118 29.24 -4.69 -0.30
CA PRO A 118 28.99 -4.82 1.14
C PRO A 118 28.99 -3.47 1.89
N GLU A 119 29.77 -2.51 1.42
CA GLU A 119 29.80 -1.15 1.97
C GLU A 119 28.52 -0.38 1.65
N ASP A 120 28.01 -0.51 0.43
CA ASP A 120 26.72 0.08 0.04
C ASP A 120 25.58 -0.51 0.87
N LEU A 121 25.55 -1.84 1.04
CA LEU A 121 24.53 -2.50 1.86
C LEU A 121 24.55 -2.01 3.31
N LYS A 122 25.74 -1.75 3.88
CA LYS A 122 25.86 -1.16 5.23
C LYS A 122 25.31 0.26 5.28
N LYS A 123 25.57 1.08 4.25
CA LYS A 123 25.01 2.44 4.15
C LYS A 123 23.49 2.40 4.01
N LEU A 124 22.95 1.47 3.22
CA LEU A 124 21.51 1.30 3.03
C LEU A 124 20.75 0.81 4.28
N LYS A 125 21.44 0.25 5.28
CA LYS A 125 20.82 -0.04 6.58
C LYS A 125 20.37 1.22 7.31
N GLY A 126 20.98 2.35 6.99
CA GLY A 126 20.54 3.67 7.41
C GLY A 126 20.81 3.94 8.89
N SER A 127 19.96 4.79 9.48
CA SER A 127 20.17 5.37 10.82
C SER A 127 20.27 4.34 11.94
N ASN A 128 19.67 3.16 11.76
CA ASN A 128 19.75 2.07 12.73
C ASN A 128 20.08 0.74 12.03
N PRO A 129 21.32 0.24 12.13
CA PRO A 129 21.76 -0.97 11.44
C PRO A 129 21.27 -2.27 12.07
N ASN A 130 20.81 -2.24 13.32
CA ASN A 130 20.32 -3.42 14.04
C ASN A 130 18.90 -3.80 13.65
N LEU A 131 18.17 -2.88 13.02
CA LEU A 131 16.83 -3.16 12.54
C LEU A 131 16.88 -4.01 11.25
N PRO A 132 15.90 -4.91 11.07
CA PRO A 132 15.82 -5.77 9.90
C PRO A 132 15.62 -4.95 8.60
N GLY A 133 16.00 -5.53 7.46
CA GLY A 133 15.86 -4.88 6.15
C GLY A 133 16.76 -3.65 5.98
N TYR A 134 16.43 -2.80 5.01
CA TYR A 134 17.12 -1.58 4.62
C TYR A 134 16.18 -0.40 4.83
N GLU A 135 16.73 0.77 5.17
CA GLU A 135 15.94 1.99 5.34
C GLU A 135 15.33 2.41 4.00
N ALA A 136 14.06 2.80 4.02
CA ALA A 136 13.32 3.20 2.84
C ALA A 136 12.48 4.44 3.10
N LYS A 137 12.11 5.12 2.02
CA LYS A 137 11.14 6.21 2.05
C LYS A 137 9.71 5.65 1.88
N PRO A 138 8.69 6.29 2.49
CA PRO A 138 7.30 5.90 2.27
C PRO A 138 6.89 5.97 0.79
N GLU A 139 7.45 6.92 0.04
CA GLU A 139 7.25 7.10 -1.42
C GLU A 139 7.62 5.87 -2.25
N ASN A 140 8.53 5.03 -1.75
CA ASN A 140 8.97 3.83 -2.48
C ASN A 140 7.96 2.68 -2.31
N ILE A 141 7.02 2.78 -1.38
CA ILE A 141 5.99 1.76 -1.14
C ILE A 141 4.84 2.03 -2.09
N ILE A 142 4.73 1.19 -3.12
CA ILE A 142 3.70 1.30 -4.15
C ILE A 142 2.59 0.25 -3.96
N PRO A 143 1.40 0.49 -4.53
CA PRO A 143 0.35 -0.52 -4.58
C PRO A 143 0.88 -1.83 -5.17
N GLY A 144 0.50 -2.95 -4.56
CA GLY A 144 0.96 -4.27 -4.99
C GLY A 144 2.02 -4.90 -4.10
N HIS A 145 2.82 -4.08 -3.39
CA HIS A 145 3.84 -4.59 -2.46
C HIS A 145 3.21 -5.47 -1.37
N LEU A 146 3.89 -6.58 -1.05
CA LEU A 146 3.60 -7.36 0.14
C LEU A 146 4.34 -6.71 1.32
N VAL A 147 3.60 -6.28 2.34
CA VAL A 147 4.16 -5.63 3.53
C VAL A 147 3.85 -6.42 4.79
N THR A 148 4.82 -6.44 5.70
CA THR A 148 4.65 -6.86 7.09
C THR A 148 4.70 -5.62 7.96
N ILE A 149 3.62 -5.37 8.70
CA ILE A 149 3.44 -4.21 9.57
C ILE A 149 3.50 -4.65 11.02
N SER A 150 4.43 -4.08 11.78
CA SER A 150 4.46 -4.20 13.24
C SER A 150 3.58 -3.11 13.84
N LEU A 151 2.70 -3.51 14.76
CA LEU A 151 1.74 -2.65 15.41
C LEU A 151 2.12 -2.39 16.87
N ALA A 152 1.82 -1.19 17.35
CA ALA A 152 1.83 -0.88 18.76
C ALA A 152 0.52 -0.20 19.18
N LYS A 153 0.21 -0.31 20.47
CA LYS A 153 -0.93 0.35 21.11
C LYS A 153 -0.42 1.43 22.05
N GLN A 154 -0.98 2.62 21.94
CA GLN A 154 -0.75 3.74 22.85
C GLN A 154 -2.08 4.46 23.05
N GLU A 155 -2.47 4.70 24.30
CA GLU A 155 -3.72 5.41 24.63
C GLU A 155 -4.96 4.83 23.90
N ASN A 156 -5.09 3.50 23.89
CA ASN A 156 -6.14 2.75 23.18
C ASN A 156 -6.18 2.93 21.66
N LYS A 157 -5.18 3.58 21.05
CA LYS A 157 -5.03 3.71 19.60
C LYS A 157 -3.95 2.75 19.10
N THR A 158 -4.24 2.05 18.00
CA THR A 158 -3.28 1.15 17.34
C THR A 158 -2.66 1.87 16.14
N PHE A 159 -1.34 1.77 15.98
CA PHE A 159 -0.60 2.42 14.90
C PHE A 159 0.59 1.55 14.45
N ALA A 160 1.09 1.80 13.26
CA ALA A 160 2.28 1.15 12.73
C ALA A 160 3.55 1.69 13.40
N THR A 161 4.39 0.80 13.91
CA THR A 161 5.76 1.15 14.36
C THR A 161 6.79 0.86 13.28
N MET A 162 6.57 -0.18 12.47
CA MET A 162 7.42 -0.53 11.34
C MET A 162 6.56 -1.07 10.20
N ILE A 163 6.81 -0.62 8.98
CA ILE A 163 6.24 -1.15 7.75
C ILE A 163 7.39 -1.68 6.91
N MET A 164 7.44 -3.00 6.73
CA MET A 164 8.49 -3.66 5.96
C MET A 164 7.94 -4.26 4.68
N VAL A 165 8.45 -3.84 3.53
CA VAL A 165 8.17 -4.48 2.23
C VAL A 165 8.94 -5.79 2.16
N THR A 166 8.23 -6.91 2.09
CA THR A 166 8.79 -8.27 2.06
C THR A 166 8.73 -8.93 0.68
N GLY A 167 7.98 -8.36 -0.27
CA GLY A 167 7.91 -8.80 -1.65
C GLY A 167 7.24 -7.78 -2.57
N LYS A 168 7.50 -7.86 -3.88
CA LYS A 168 6.99 -6.90 -4.88
C LYS A 168 5.60 -7.25 -5.44
N ASP A 169 5.14 -8.51 -5.28
CA ASP A 169 4.03 -9.01 -6.11
C ASP A 169 2.82 -9.55 -5.32
N GLY A 170 2.67 -9.19 -4.04
CA GLY A 170 1.52 -9.59 -3.19
C GLY A 170 1.34 -11.11 -2.98
N SER A 171 2.16 -11.94 -3.63
CA SER A 171 2.20 -13.38 -3.46
C SER A 171 3.15 -13.68 -2.31
N PRO A 172 2.76 -14.53 -1.33
CA PRO A 172 3.76 -15.14 -0.45
C PRO A 172 4.80 -15.79 -1.36
N LYS A 173 6.05 -15.33 -1.33
CA LYS A 173 7.15 -16.15 -1.88
C LYS A 173 7.05 -17.47 -1.09
N PRO A 174 6.78 -18.62 -1.73
CA PRO A 174 6.88 -19.89 -1.02
C PRO A 174 8.28 -19.94 -0.42
N ASP A 175 8.31 -20.43 0.82
CA ASP A 175 9.42 -20.36 1.75
C ASP A 175 10.79 -20.60 1.12
N ASN A 176 11.83 -20.09 1.78
CA ASN A 176 13.19 -20.60 1.68
C ASN A 176 13.15 -22.13 1.53
N LYS A 177 13.17 -22.63 0.29
CA LYS A 177 13.44 -24.04 0.04
C LYS A 177 14.90 -24.18 0.46
N PRO A 178 15.23 -24.96 1.50
CA PRO A 178 16.62 -25.20 1.82
C PRO A 178 17.28 -25.69 0.53
N ALA A 179 18.35 -25.01 0.13
CA ALA A 179 19.13 -25.38 -1.05
C ALA A 179 19.35 -26.91 -1.01
N PRO A 180 19.13 -27.63 -2.12
CA PRO A 180 19.33 -29.07 -2.11
C PRO A 180 20.75 -29.33 -1.64
N LYS A 181 20.90 -30.05 -0.51
CA LYS A 181 22.20 -30.50 -0.02
C LYS A 181 22.87 -31.23 -1.18
N LYS A 182 23.98 -30.67 -1.65
CA LYS A 182 24.87 -31.32 -2.61
C LYS A 182 25.25 -32.66 -1.98
N LYS A 183 24.79 -33.76 -2.57
CA LYS A 183 25.21 -35.11 -2.21
C LYS A 183 26.61 -35.26 -2.80
N ASN A 184 27.63 -35.34 -1.95
CA ASN A 184 28.95 -35.83 -2.33
C ASN A 184 28.86 -37.33 -2.64
#